data_AF-A0A1M6MI70-F1
#
_entry.id   AF-A0A1M6MI70-F1
#
_cell.length_a   1.000
_cell.length_b   1.000
_cell.length_c   1.000
_cell.angle_alpha   90.00
_cell.angle_beta   90.00
_cell.angle_gamma   90.00
#
_symmetry.space_group_name_H-M   'P 1'
#
loop_
_entity.id
_entity.type
_entity.pdbx_description
1 polymer ?
#
loop_
_entity_poly.entity_id
_entity_poly.type
_entity_poly.pdbx_seq_one_letter_code
_entity_poly.pdbx_strand_id
1 'polypeptide(L)'
;MDFIGVEEIQPYENIYEYKIFKYDDVIELGNNKNFICDLKFIKLNINPLYKEKEIEESVGYAIIENLNKNVDITLEDIEKKIKKFIIREIPLININEKSINVIFGLNK
;
A
#
# COMPACT_ATOMS: atom_id res chain seq x y z
N MET A 1 15.74 1.77 -1.72
CA MET A 1 14.29 1.55 -1.62
C MET A 1 13.74 2.92 -1.31
N ASP A 2 12.87 3.43 -2.18
CA ASP A 2 12.68 4.89 -2.23
C ASP A 2 11.45 5.34 -1.47
N PHE A 3 10.63 4.42 -0.93
CA PHE A 3 9.40 4.73 -0.20
C PHE A 3 9.52 4.29 1.25
N ILE A 4 9.11 5.16 2.17
CA ILE A 4 8.89 4.85 3.58
C ILE A 4 7.44 5.17 3.94
N GLY A 5 6.85 4.36 4.81
CA GLY A 5 5.47 4.52 5.26
C GLY A 5 5.40 4.84 6.73
N VAL A 6 4.55 5.79 7.10
CA VAL A 6 4.11 5.99 8.49
C VAL A 6 2.75 5.32 8.63
N GLU A 7 2.67 4.27 9.44
CA GLU A 7 1.44 3.52 9.67
C GLU A 7 0.43 4.36 10.46
N GLU A 8 -0.82 4.38 9.99
CA GLU A 8 -1.97 4.87 10.73
C GLU A 8 -2.67 3.68 11.38
N ILE A 9 -2.58 3.62 12.72
CA ILE A 9 -3.14 2.52 13.51
C ILE A 9 -4.66 2.51 13.37
N GLN A 10 -5.20 1.33 13.07
CA GLN A 10 -6.62 1.13 12.82
C GLN A 10 -7.12 -0.16 13.54
N PRO A 11 -8.44 -0.29 13.83
CA PRO A 11 -8.97 -1.37 14.68
C PRO A 11 -9.39 -2.66 13.94
N TYR A 12 -9.26 -2.73 12.62
CA TYR A 12 -9.69 -3.81 11.73
C TYR A 12 -8.53 -4.74 11.32
N GLU A 13 -8.74 -6.05 11.38
CA GLU A 13 -7.64 -7.03 11.21
C GLU A 13 -6.96 -7.08 9.84
N ASN A 14 -7.60 -6.58 8.78
CA ASN A 14 -7.15 -6.76 7.39
C ASN A 14 -7.06 -5.46 6.59
N ILE A 15 -7.05 -4.33 7.30
CA ILE A 15 -6.89 -3.00 6.71
C ILE A 15 -5.56 -2.46 7.18
N TYR A 16 -4.79 -1.83 6.30
CA TYR A 16 -3.53 -1.21 6.67
C TYR A 16 -3.46 0.14 5.99
N GLU A 17 -3.26 1.18 6.77
CA GLU A 17 -3.25 2.56 6.29
C GLU A 17 -1.87 3.16 6.54
N TYR A 18 -1.31 3.80 5.52
CA TYR A 18 0.02 4.39 5.56
C TYR A 18 0.04 5.72 4.85
N LYS A 19 0.78 6.68 5.41
CA LYS A 19 1.27 7.83 4.65
C LYS A 19 2.60 7.49 4.03
N ILE A 20 2.69 7.60 2.71
CA ILE A 20 3.87 7.21 1.95
C ILE A 20 4.71 8.45 1.62
N PHE A 21 6.00 8.36 1.90
CA PHE A 21 6.97 9.41 1.66
C PHE A 21 8.13 8.89 0.81
N LYS A 22 8.77 9.79 0.06
CA LYS A 22 10.06 9.52 -0.58
C LYS A 22 11.14 9.45 0.50
N TYR A 23 11.93 8.37 0.48
CA TYR A 23 13.09 8.21 1.33
C TYR A 23 14.14 9.24 0.91
N ASP A 24 14.50 10.10 1.87
CA ASP A 24 15.57 11.08 1.77
C ASP A 24 16.35 10.98 3.08
N ASP A 25 17.66 11.30 3.08
CA ASP A 25 18.55 11.03 4.22
C ASP A 25 18.15 11.76 5.52
N VAL A 26 17.18 12.68 5.47
CA VAL A 26 16.62 13.42 6.61
C VAL A 26 15.09 13.35 6.57
N ILE A 27 14.48 12.56 7.47
CA ILE A 27 13.03 12.56 7.66
C ILE A 27 12.66 13.73 8.60
N GLU A 28 12.26 14.86 8.03
CA GLU A 28 11.63 15.93 8.80
C GLU A 28 10.14 15.63 8.97
N LEU A 29 9.75 15.11 10.15
CA LEU A 29 8.35 14.95 10.54
C LEU A 29 7.65 16.32 10.46
N GLY A 30 6.77 16.50 9.46
CA GLY A 30 6.04 17.75 9.19
C GLY A 30 6.40 18.46 7.89
N ASN A 31 7.43 18.01 7.16
CA ASN A 31 7.79 18.58 5.86
C ASN A 31 7.09 17.82 4.71
N ASN A 32 5.99 18.40 4.19
CA ASN A 32 5.18 17.80 3.13
C ASN A 32 5.89 17.65 1.77
N LYS A 33 7.13 18.13 1.62
CA LYS A 33 7.87 18.05 0.34
C LYS A 33 8.10 16.62 -0.15
N ASN A 34 8.28 15.68 0.78
CA ASN A 34 8.55 14.28 0.45
C ASN A 34 7.30 13.41 0.47
N PHE A 35 6.12 13.96 0.76
CA PHE A 35 4.87 13.22 0.76
C PHE A 35 4.51 12.78 -0.67
N ILE A 36 4.16 11.51 -0.83
CA ILE A 36 3.79 10.90 -2.11
C ILE A 36 2.28 10.69 -2.17
N CYS A 37 1.72 9.91 -1.24
CA CYS A 37 0.31 9.59 -1.21
C CYS A 37 -0.12 9.02 0.14
N ASP A 38 -1.42 8.95 0.34
CA ASP A 38 -2.02 8.08 1.35
C ASP A 38 -2.29 6.71 0.69
N LEU A 39 -1.90 5.65 1.38
CA LEU A 39 -2.06 4.27 0.95
C LEU A 39 -3.00 3.56 1.92
N LYS A 40 -4.09 3.00 1.39
CA LYS A 40 -4.94 2.06 2.09
C LYS A 40 -4.86 0.71 1.44
N PHE A 41 -4.34 -0.27 2.16
CA PHE A 41 -4.26 -1.65 1.72
C PHE A 41 -5.31 -2.52 2.42
N ILE A 42 -6.06 -3.29 1.65
CA ILE A 42 -7.09 -4.21 2.13
C ILE A 42 -6.76 -5.61 1.63
N LYS A 43 -6.56 -6.55 2.56
CA LYS A 43 -6.40 -7.97 2.24
C LYS A 43 -7.76 -8.67 2.28
N LEU A 44 -8.15 -9.28 1.17
CA LEU A 44 -9.29 -10.20 1.16
C LEU A 44 -8.81 -11.60 1.55
N ASN A 45 -9.28 -12.05 2.71
CA ASN A 45 -9.11 -13.44 3.10
C ASN A 45 -10.22 -14.28 2.47
N ILE A 46 -9.84 -15.39 1.83
CA ILE A 46 -10.81 -16.36 1.35
C ILE A 46 -11.63 -16.92 2.52
N ASN A 47 -12.93 -17.12 2.29
CA ASN A 47 -13.82 -17.73 3.26
C ASN A 47 -13.26 -19.11 3.68
N PRO A 48 -13.17 -19.40 5.00
CA PRO A 48 -12.68 -20.69 5.50
C PRO A 48 -13.33 -21.92 4.85
N LEU A 49 -14.62 -21.84 4.50
CA LEU A 49 -15.35 -22.92 3.81
C LEU A 49 -14.73 -23.34 2.47
N TYR A 50 -14.03 -22.43 1.79
CA TYR A 50 -13.34 -22.74 0.54
C TYR A 50 -11.89 -23.17 0.76
N LYS A 51 -11.27 -22.82 1.90
CA LYS A 51 -9.95 -23.33 2.28
C LYS A 51 -9.97 -24.85 2.47
N GLU A 52 -11.07 -25.37 3.01
CA GLU A 52 -11.28 -26.82 3.18
C GLU A 52 -11.34 -27.57 1.84
N LYS A 53 -11.52 -26.86 0.72
CA LYS A 53 -11.52 -27.41 -0.64
C LYS A 53 -10.20 -27.17 -1.37
N GLU A 54 -9.13 -26.85 -0.65
CA GLU A 54 -7.80 -26.55 -1.19
C GLU A 54 -7.77 -25.38 -2.19
N ILE A 55 -8.76 -24.48 -2.11
CA ILE A 55 -8.74 -23.24 -2.87
C ILE A 55 -7.91 -22.23 -2.08
N GLU A 56 -6.72 -21.94 -2.59
CA GLU A 56 -5.85 -20.90 -2.04
C GLU A 56 -5.88 -19.67 -2.94
N GLU A 57 -6.66 -18.67 -2.52
CA GLU A 57 -6.66 -17.36 -3.18
C GLU A 57 -6.47 -16.26 -2.13
N SER A 58 -5.57 -15.33 -2.44
CA SER A 58 -5.25 -14.17 -1.62
C SER A 58 -5.23 -12.97 -2.55
N VAL A 59 -6.21 -12.08 -2.40
CA VAL A 59 -6.35 -10.88 -3.23
C VAL A 59 -6.18 -9.65 -2.35
N GLY A 60 -5.38 -8.70 -2.83
CA GLY A 60 -5.09 -7.46 -2.14
C GLY A 60 -5.55 -6.28 -2.97
N TYR A 61 -6.10 -5.26 -2.31
CA TYR A 61 -6.43 -3.98 -2.93
C TYR A 61 -5.62 -2.89 -2.27
N ALA A 62 -4.79 -2.22 -3.06
CA ALA A 62 -4.04 -1.03 -2.67
C ALA A 62 -4.75 0.18 -3.26
N ILE A 63 -5.37 0.99 -2.42
CA ILE A 63 -6.07 2.21 -2.79
C ILE A 63 -5.12 3.37 -2.50
N ILE A 64 -4.80 4.15 -3.53
CA ILE A 64 -3.91 5.30 -3.46
C ILE A 64 -4.77 6.57 -3.47
N GLU A 65 -4.73 7.34 -2.40
CA GLU A 65 -5.44 8.59 -2.23
C GLU A 65 -4.45 9.75 -2.08
N ASN A 66 -4.93 10.99 -2.32
CA ASN A 66 -4.16 12.21 -2.12
C ASN A 66 -2.77 12.21 -2.79
N LEU A 67 -2.67 11.63 -3.99
CA LEU A 67 -1.41 11.55 -4.73
C LEU A 67 -0.84 12.95 -5.01
N ASN A 68 0.37 13.20 -4.54
CA ASN A 68 1.08 14.45 -4.71
C ASN A 68 1.61 14.58 -6.15
N LYS A 69 1.00 15.49 -6.91
CA LYS A 69 1.36 15.76 -8.31
C LYS A 69 2.69 16.50 -8.48
N ASN A 70 3.27 17.00 -7.39
CA ASN A 70 4.55 17.72 -7.43
C ASN A 70 5.76 16.79 -7.36
N VAL A 71 5.54 15.48 -7.17
CA VAL A 71 6.60 14.48 -7.15
C VAL A 71 6.85 13.99 -8.58
N ASP A 72 8.08 14.12 -9.06
CA ASP A 72 8.49 13.67 -10.40
C ASP A 72 8.61 12.13 -10.46
N ILE A 73 7.46 11.45 -10.43
CA ILE A 73 7.33 9.99 -10.52
C ILE A 73 6.11 9.64 -11.37
N THR A 74 6.26 8.68 -12.27
CA THR A 74 5.17 8.18 -13.12
C THR A 74 4.18 7.31 -12.33
N LEU A 75 2.92 7.21 -12.79
CA LEU A 75 1.93 6.33 -12.16
C LEU A 75 2.35 4.86 -12.17
N GLU A 76 2.99 4.40 -13.25
CA GLU A 76 3.52 3.04 -13.37
C GLU A 76 4.63 2.77 -12.34
N ASP A 77 5.51 3.74 -12.10
CA ASP A 77 6.55 3.63 -11.08
C ASP A 77 5.96 3.64 -9.67
N ILE A 78 4.94 4.46 -9.41
CA ILE A 78 4.20 4.45 -8.14
C ILE A 78 3.59 3.07 -7.91
N GLU A 79 2.87 2.53 -8.89
CA GLU A 79 2.24 1.21 -8.80
C GLU A 79 3.25 0.13 -8.40
N LYS A 80 4.37 0.06 -9.13
CA LYS A 80 5.44 -0.91 -8.88
C LYS A 80 6.10 -0.72 -7.52
N LYS A 81 6.33 0.52 -7.09
CA LYS A 81 6.94 0.82 -5.79
C LYS A 81 5.99 0.52 -4.64
N ILE A 82 4.69 0.81 -4.77
CA ILE A 82 3.66 0.49 -3.75
C ILE A 82 3.50 -1.02 -3.57
N LYS A 83 3.43 -1.80 -4.66
CA LYS A 83 3.35 -3.26 -4.54
C LYS A 83 4.55 -3.84 -3.78
N LYS A 84 5.76 -3.33 -4.05
CA LYS A 84 6.97 -3.72 -3.33
C LYS A 84 6.96 -3.27 -1.86
N PHE A 85 6.47 -2.07 -1.59
CA PHE A 85 6.31 -1.56 -0.22
C PHE A 85 5.39 -2.50 0.58
N ILE A 86 4.21 -2.85 0.04
CA ILE A 86 3.23 -3.73 0.69
C ILE A 86 3.83 -5.08 1.08
N ILE A 87 4.54 -5.73 0.17
CA ILE A 87 5.14 -7.06 0.42
C ILE A 87 6.22 -7.02 1.49
N ARG A 88 6.95 -5.92 1.61
CA ARG A 88 8.10 -5.79 2.50
C ARG A 88 7.74 -5.28 3.88
N GLU A 89 6.91 -4.25 3.92
CA GLU A 89 6.69 -3.46 5.13
C GLU A 89 5.43 -3.90 5.90
N ILE A 90 4.43 -4.47 5.23
CA ILE A 90 3.22 -4.91 5.92
C ILE A 90 3.43 -6.31 6.49
N PRO A 91 3.50 -6.46 7.82
CA PRO A 91 3.79 -7.75 8.44
C PRO A 91 2.69 -8.76 8.12
N LEU A 92 3.05 -10.04 8.00
CA LEU A 92 2.11 -11.18 7.91
C LEU A 92 1.23 -11.20 6.64
N ILE A 93 1.56 -10.36 5.66
CA ILE A 93 0.98 -10.43 4.32
C ILE A 93 1.64 -11.57 3.55
N ASN A 94 1.06 -12.77 3.64
CA ASN A 94 1.32 -13.83 2.68
C ASN A 94 0.51 -13.56 1.39
N ILE A 95 1.00 -12.66 0.54
CA ILE A 95 0.43 -12.35 -0.78
C ILE A 95 1.52 -12.24 -1.84
N ASN A 96 1.19 -12.64 -3.07
CA ASN A 96 2.05 -12.41 -4.23
C ASN A 96 1.82 -11.00 -4.79
N GLU A 97 2.88 -10.36 -5.30
CA GLU A 97 2.83 -9.07 -5.99
C GLU A 97 1.76 -9.02 -7.09
N LYS A 98 1.60 -10.13 -7.82
CA LYS A 98 0.63 -10.25 -8.92
C LYS A 98 -0.82 -10.22 -8.45
N SER A 99 -1.08 -10.53 -7.18
CA SER A 99 -2.42 -10.55 -6.59
C SER A 99 -2.82 -9.23 -5.94
N ILE A 100 -1.95 -8.21 -6.02
CA ILE A 100 -2.23 -6.86 -5.53
C ILE A 100 -2.76 -6.02 -6.70
N ASN A 101 -4.01 -5.60 -6.58
CA ASN A 101 -4.64 -4.66 -7.49
C ASN A 101 -4.44 -3.24 -6.93
N VAL A 102 -3.92 -2.33 -7.76
CA VAL A 102 -3.72 -0.94 -7.38
C VAL A 102 -4.82 -0.08 -7.99
N ILE A 103 -5.47 0.72 -7.17
CA ILE A 103 -6.56 1.61 -7.55
C ILE A 103 -6.15 3.03 -7.20
N PHE A 104 -6.16 3.93 -8.17
CA PHE A 104 -5.94 5.35 -7.95
C PHE A 104 -7.27 6.03 -7.65
N GLY A 105 -7.40 6.59 -6.45
CA GLY A 105 -8.55 7.38 -6.03
C GLY A 105 -8.67 8.63 -6.90
N LEU A 106 -9.90 8.95 -7.30
CA LEU A 106 -10.20 10.21 -7.97
C LEU A 106 -10.24 11.30 -6.89
N ASN A 107 -9.21 12.15 -6.84
CA ASN A 107 -9.26 13.36 -6.04
C ASN A 107 -10.43 14.23 -6.55
N LYS A 108 -11.37 14.58 -5.67
CA LYS A 108 -12.38 15.62 -5.92
C LYS A 108 -11.78 17.00 -5.69
#